data_AF-A0A9E5MEU3-F1
#
_entry.id   AF-A0A9E5MEU3-F1
#
_cell.length_a   1.000
_cell.length_b   1.000
_cell.length_c   1.000
_cell.angle_alpha   90.00
_cell.angle_beta   90.00
_cell.angle_gamma   90.00
#
_symmetry.space_group_name_H-M   'P 1'
#
loop_
_entity.id
_entity.type
_entity.pdbx_description
1 polymer ?
#
loop_
_entity_poly.entity_id
_entity_poly.type
_entity_poly.pdbx_seq_one_letter_code
_entity_poly.pdbx_strand_id
1 'polypeptide(L)' 'DEPTGNLDPATSEGIMMLLQAINETGTTVVMATHDHRVVNMMRRRVIQLDRGVVVRDQERGVYE' A
#
# COMPACT_ATOMS: atom_id res chain seq x y z
N ASP A 1 -0.70 9.72 -3.43
CA ASP A 1 -1.03 8.87 -4.58
C ASP A 1 0.31 8.42 -5.19
N GLU A 2 0.53 7.12 -5.30
CA GLU A 2 1.82 6.47 -5.65
C GLU A 2 3.07 7.04 -4.96
N PRO A 3 3.22 6.92 -3.62
CA PRO A 3 4.31 7.53 -2.88
C PRO A 3 5.71 6.94 -3.19
N THR A 4 5.79 5.84 -3.94
CA THR A 4 7.03 5.11 -4.24
C THR A 4 7.35 4.97 -5.72
N GLY A 5 6.52 5.50 -6.64
CA GLY A 5 6.58 5.18 -8.09
C GLY A 5 7.86 5.59 -8.83
N ASN A 6 8.74 6.40 -8.23
CA ASN A 6 10.01 6.86 -8.83
C ASN A 6 11.20 6.77 -7.86
N LEU A 7 11.05 6.03 -6.76
CA LEU A 7 12.06 5.95 -5.72
C LEU A 7 12.83 4.64 -5.84
N ASP A 8 14.10 4.68 -5.44
CA ASP A 8 14.85 3.45 -5.27
C ASP A 8 14.19 2.55 -4.18
N PRO A 9 14.48 1.24 -4.18
CA PRO A 9 13.84 0.32 -3.25
C PRO A 9 14.04 0.68 -1.76
N ALA A 10 15.20 1.22 -1.38
CA ALA A 10 15.50 1.53 0.01
C ALA A 10 14.72 2.77 0.49
N THR A 11 14.68 3.82 -0.35
CA THR A 11 13.87 5.01 -0.03
C THR A 11 12.38 4.65 0.01
N SER A 12 11.92 3.80 -0.89
CA SER A 12 10.52 3.31 -0.91
C SER A 12 10.16 2.59 0.39
N GLU A 13 11.03 1.70 0.88
CA GLU A 13 10.83 1.00 2.16
C GLU A 13 10.76 1.98 3.35
N GLY A 14 11.65 2.98 3.38
CA GLY A 14 11.63 4.02 4.42
C GLY A 14 10.32 4.82 4.45
N ILE A 15 9.79 5.18 3.28
CA ILE A 15 8.47 5.84 3.19
C ILE A 15 7.36 4.92 3.70
N MET A 16 7.39 3.64 3.37
CA MET A 16 6.40 2.69 3.85
C MET A 16 6.42 2.53 5.37
N MET A 17 7.61 2.47 5.97
CA MET A 17 7.77 2.45 7.43
C MET A 17 7.22 3.72 8.08
N LEU A 18 7.46 4.89 7.48
CA LEU A 18 6.92 6.15 7.98
C LEU A 18 5.38 6.17 7.93
N LEU A 19 4.79 5.77 6.80
CA LEU A 19 3.34 5.70 6.65
C LEU A 19 2.72 4.69 7.61
N GLN A 20 3.40 3.57 7.87
CA GLN A 20 3.00 2.62 8.90
C GLN A 20 3.03 3.25 10.29
N ALA A 21 4.10 3.95 10.67
CA ALA A 21 4.19 4.61 11.96
C ALA A 21 3.09 5.66 12.15
N ILE A 22 2.77 6.43 11.10
CA ILE A 22 1.63 7.37 11.10
C ILE A 22 0.31 6.62 11.27
N ASN A 23 0.14 5.47 10.62
CA ASN A 23 -1.07 4.66 10.79
C ASN A 23 -1.21 4.13 12.22
N GLU A 24 -0.10 3.76 12.86
CA GLU A 24 -0.06 3.29 14.26
C GLU A 24 -0.43 4.39 15.28
N THR A 25 -0.34 5.67 14.92
CA THR A 25 -0.84 6.78 15.77
C THR A 25 -2.36 6.99 15.69
N GLY A 26 -3.08 6.13 14.97
CA GLY A 26 -4.54 6.20 14.79
C GLY A 26 -4.97 6.95 13.54
N THR A 27 -4.03 7.43 12.74
CA THR A 27 -4.34 8.07 11.45
C THR A 27 -4.74 7.02 10.42
N THR A 28 -5.88 7.22 9.74
CA THR A 28 -6.22 6.37 8.60
C THR A 28 -5.40 6.78 7.39
N VAL A 29 -4.62 5.85 6.83
CA VAL A 29 -3.81 6.09 5.63
C VAL A 29 -4.42 5.34 4.46
N VAL A 30 -4.72 6.05 3.37
CA VAL A 30 -5.14 5.47 2.09
C VAL A 30 -4.03 5.73 1.07
N MET A 31 -3.55 4.66 0.45
CA MET A 31 -2.45 4.70 -0.51
C MET A 31 -2.83 3.91 -1.76
N ALA A 32 -2.67 4.53 -2.92
CA ALA A 32 -2.67 3.83 -4.20
C ALA A 32 -1.23 3.56 -4.63
N THR A 33 -0.99 2.38 -5.21
CA THR A 33 0.32 1.94 -5.68
C THR A 33 0.14 0.85 -6.74
N HIS A 34 1.07 0.79 -7.69
CA HIS A 34 1.26 -0.34 -8.60
C HIS A 34 2.37 -1.30 -8.13
N ASP A 35 3.08 -1.01 -7.02
CA ASP A 35 4.14 -1.86 -6.49
C ASP A 35 3.56 -3.01 -5.63
N HIS A 36 3.49 -4.20 -6.22
CA HIS A 36 3.02 -5.41 -5.57
C HIS A 36 3.85 -5.82 -4.35
N ARG A 37 5.15 -5.52 -4.31
CA ARG A 37 6.04 -5.89 -3.19
C ARG A 37 5.66 -5.12 -1.94
N VAL A 38 5.39 -3.82 -2.10
CA VAL A 38 4.96 -2.92 -1.02
C VAL A 38 3.64 -3.39 -0.42
N VAL A 39 2.69 -3.79 -1.28
CA VAL A 39 1.40 -4.35 -0.83
C VAL A 39 1.60 -5.61 0.01
N ASN A 40 2.45 -6.52 -0.46
CA ASN A 40 2.74 -7.80 0.21
C ASN A 40 3.45 -7.63 1.55
N MET A 41 4.30 -6.62 1.67
CA MET A 41 5.04 -6.32 2.90
C MET A 41 4.12 -5.82 4.02
N MET A 42 3.14 -4.97 3.67
CA MET A 42 2.28 -4.29 4.64
C MET A 42 1.21 -5.21 5.26
N ARG A 43 0.76 -6.26 4.53
CA ARG A 43 -0.32 -7.19 4.93
C ARG A 43 -1.56 -6.48 5.51
N ARG A 44 -1.89 -5.31 4.98
CA ARG A 44 -3.07 -4.50 5.34
C ARG A 44 -4.23 -4.78 4.39
N ARG A 45 -5.33 -4.05 4.54
CA ARG A 45 -6.46 -4.14 3.63
C ARG A 45 -6.03 -3.74 2.22
N VAL A 46 -6.36 -4.57 1.23
CA VAL A 46 -6.08 -4.31 -0.18
C VAL A 46 -7.39 -4.23 -0.95
N ILE A 47 -7.57 -3.12 -1.65
CA ILE A 47 -8.69 -2.89 -2.56
C ILE A 47 -8.12 -2.81 -3.97
N GLN A 48 -8.56 -3.70 -4.85
CA GLN A 48 -8.16 -3.72 -6.26
C GLN A 48 -9.29 -3.17 -7.11
N LEU A 49 -8.94 -2.22 -7.97
CA LEU A 49 -9.83 -1.63 -8.95
C LEU A 49 -9.46 -2.15 -10.34
N ASP A 50 -10.46 -2.52 -11.13
CA ASP A 50 -10.34 -2.77 -12.57
C ASP A 50 -11.46 -2.01 -13.30
N ARG A 51 -11.08 -1.20 -14.29
CA ARG A 51 -12.00 -0.34 -15.08
C ARG A 51 -13.02 0.45 -14.25
N GLY A 52 -12.58 0.98 -13.10
CA GLY A 52 -13.43 1.79 -12.20
C GLY A 52 -14.34 0.98 -11.27
N VAL A 53 -14.20 -0.35 -11.23
CA VAL A 53 -14.99 -1.24 -10.37
C VAL A 53 -14.07 -1.91 -9.35
N VAL A 54 -14.54 -2.05 -8.10
CA VAL A 54 -13.85 -2.86 -7.08
C VAL A 54 -14.01 -4.33 -7.43
N VAL A 55 -12.90 -4.98 -7.78
CA VAL A 55 -12.86 -6.42 -8.12
C VAL A 55 -12.30 -7.27 -6.99
N ARG A 56 -11.62 -6.66 -6.01
CA ARG A 56 -11.10 -7.34 -4.82
C ARG A 56 -11.09 -6.40 -3.62
N ASP A 57 -11.49 -6.92 -2.46
CA ASP A 57 -11.39 -6.25 -1.16
C ASP A 57 -11.03 -7.29 -0.10
N GLN A 58 -9.83 -7.22 0.46
CA GLN A 58 -9.32 -8.20 1.42
C GLN A 58 -8.69 -7.49 2.61
N GLU A 59 -9.13 -7.78 3.84
CA GLU A 59 -8.65 -7.12 5.07
C GLU A 59 -7.16 -7.37 5.39
N ARG A 60 -6.60 -8.49 4.90
CA ARG A 60 -5.17 -8.82 4.98
C ARG A 60 -4.72 -9.33 3.62
N GLY A 61 -4.77 -8.44 2.64
CA GLY A 61 -4.51 -8.81 1.25
C GLY A 61 -3.04 -9.15 1.03
N VAL A 62 -2.81 -10.26 0.32
CA VAL A 62 -1.58 -10.53 -0.40
C VAL A 62 -1.92 -10.36 -1.89
N TYR A 63 -1.01 -9.80 -2.67
CA TYR A 63 -1.03 -9.82 -4.12
C TYR A 63 -0.42 -11.13 -4.58
N GLU A 64 -1.22 -11.96 -5.26
CA GLU A 64 -0.77 -13.14 -6.00
C GLU A 64 -0.39 -12.77 -7.44
#